data_AF-A0A7R9J3M5-F1
#
_entry.id   AF-A0A7R9J3M5-F1
#
_cell.length_a   1.000
_cell.length_b   1.000
_cell.length_c   1.000
_cell.angle_alpha   90.00
_cell.angle_beta   90.00
_cell.angle_gamma   90.00
#
_symmetry.space_group_name_H-M   'P 1'
#
loop_
_entity.id
_entity.type
_entity.pdbx_description
1 polymer ?
#
loop_
_entity_poly.entity_id
_entity_poly.type
_entity_poly.pdbx_seq_one_letter_code
_entity_poly.pdbx_strand_id
1 'polypeptide(L)'
;MEHTRRTTEKEKGGSHREKHTGRGDARDTETSIIFWQGIASPPLFSFLLLLPQPLHSATDPGDEGYEQYVQDADRQYQLCVTRCSRHSWPNEATFPDLMEGEDSHSSDSRPEADHDGNGARNFYEGPFLRMLFTRLVRLPYQPYEINLQLTSLVSRLAMLPHPYLHEYLLNPFLPVLPDTNTLFGTLELVAAELVTQIPLLKSYKQALYSTRQRLLEGICDPQ
;
A
#
# COMPACT_ATOMS: atom_id res chain seq x y z
N MET A 1 -73.70 49.57 -3.54
CA MET A 1 -74.55 48.48 -4.04
C MET A 1 -73.87 47.17 -3.75
N GLU A 2 -74.65 46.26 -3.20
CA GLU A 2 -74.30 45.09 -2.42
C GLU A 2 -73.82 43.88 -3.24
N HIS A 3 -73.23 42.94 -2.48
CA HIS A 3 -73.29 41.47 -2.62
C HIS A 3 -72.20 40.67 -3.39
N THR A 4 -71.26 40.11 -2.61
CA THR A 4 -71.19 38.67 -2.23
C THR A 4 -70.53 37.59 -3.13
N ARG A 5 -69.74 36.71 -2.44
CA ARG A 5 -69.21 35.32 -2.69
C ARG A 5 -67.80 35.22 -3.31
N ARG A 6 -66.75 34.80 -2.59
CA ARG A 6 -66.28 33.48 -2.05
C ARG A 6 -65.70 32.49 -3.09
N THR A 7 -64.52 31.94 -2.73
CA THR A 7 -63.87 30.65 -3.11
C THR A 7 -63.37 30.53 -4.56
N THR A 8 -62.20 29.99 -4.96
CA THR A 8 -61.22 29.00 -4.42
C THR A 8 -59.94 29.03 -5.27
N GLU A 9 -58.80 28.63 -4.67
CA GLU A 9 -57.69 27.82 -5.23
C GLU A 9 -57.16 28.04 -6.67
N LYS A 10 -55.87 28.37 -6.81
CA LYS A 10 -54.77 27.43 -7.15
C LYS A 10 -53.51 28.21 -7.54
N GLU A 11 -52.51 28.16 -6.67
CA GLU A 11 -51.13 28.48 -7.00
C GLU A 11 -50.56 27.45 -7.97
N LYS A 12 -50.01 27.90 -9.10
CA LYS A 12 -49.01 27.19 -9.91
C LYS A 12 -48.18 28.22 -10.68
N GLY A 13 -47.03 28.58 -10.13
CA GLY A 13 -45.99 29.35 -10.81
C GLY A 13 -44.63 28.86 -10.29
N GLY A 14 -43.96 28.07 -11.11
CA GLY A 14 -42.78 27.28 -10.73
C GLY A 14 -41.56 28.13 -10.36
N SER A 15 -40.91 27.76 -9.27
CA SER A 15 -39.53 28.11 -8.97
C SER A 15 -38.66 26.89 -9.22
N HIS A 16 -37.81 27.00 -10.24
CA HIS A 16 -36.88 25.97 -10.69
C HIS A 16 -35.72 25.93 -9.69
N ARG A 17 -35.74 24.96 -8.77
CA ARG A 17 -34.63 24.69 -7.84
C ARG A 17 -33.91 23.44 -8.33
N GLU A 18 -32.69 23.64 -8.83
CA GLU A 18 -31.71 22.61 -9.15
C GLU A 18 -31.63 21.58 -8.03
N LYS A 19 -31.90 20.32 -8.38
CA LYS A 19 -31.50 19.16 -7.59
C LYS A 19 -30.33 18.52 -8.30
N HIS A 20 -29.12 18.97 -7.97
CA HIS A 20 -27.93 18.14 -8.12
C HIS A 20 -28.11 16.90 -7.23
N THR A 21 -28.61 15.82 -7.81
CA THR A 21 -28.57 14.50 -7.19
C THR A 21 -27.13 13.99 -7.33
N GLY A 22 -26.26 14.47 -6.44
CA GLY A 22 -25.02 13.79 -6.12
C GLY A 22 -25.34 12.47 -5.44
N ARG A 23 -25.65 11.45 -6.23
CA ARG A 23 -25.68 10.06 -5.77
C ARG A 23 -24.23 9.62 -5.71
N GLY A 24 -23.50 10.15 -4.72
CA GLY A 24 -22.23 9.60 -4.29
C GLY A 24 -22.50 8.16 -3.89
N ASP A 25 -21.83 7.24 -4.57
CA ASP A 25 -22.07 5.82 -4.47
C ASP A 25 -21.75 5.36 -3.05
N ALA A 26 -22.79 5.03 -2.27
CA ALA A 26 -22.62 4.51 -0.92
C ALA A 26 -21.75 3.23 -0.91
N ARG A 27 -21.60 2.58 -2.07
CA ARG A 27 -20.74 1.42 -2.28
C ARG A 27 -19.25 1.74 -2.21
N ASP A 28 -18.82 2.94 -2.62
CA ASP A 28 -17.40 3.32 -2.57
C ASP A 28 -16.92 3.58 -1.13
N THR A 29 -17.82 4.12 -0.29
CA THR A 29 -17.58 4.27 1.14
C THR A 29 -17.60 2.94 1.89
N GLU A 30 -18.52 2.02 1.55
CA GLU A 30 -18.52 0.67 2.12
C GLU A 30 -17.27 -0.13 1.71
N THR A 31 -16.83 -0.03 0.45
CA THR A 31 -15.62 -0.73 -0.01
C THR A 31 -14.36 -0.21 0.70
N SER A 32 -14.27 1.10 0.96
CA SER A 32 -13.20 1.68 1.78
C SER A 32 -13.26 1.22 3.24
N ILE A 33 -14.45 1.11 3.83
CA ILE A 33 -14.61 0.66 5.22
C ILE A 33 -14.29 -0.83 5.37
N ILE A 34 -14.62 -1.67 4.39
CA ILE A 34 -14.29 -3.10 4.40
C ILE A 34 -12.78 -3.32 4.16
N PHE A 35 -12.16 -2.49 3.33
CA PHE A 35 -10.70 -2.50 3.14
C PHE A 35 -9.96 -2.06 4.42
N TRP A 36 -10.46 -1.04 5.14
CA TRP A 36 -9.86 -0.55 6.39
C TRP A 36 -10.30 -1.23 7.68
N GLN A 37 -11.40 -1.99 7.70
CA GLN A 37 -11.64 -2.98 8.77
C GLN A 37 -10.61 -4.13 8.70
N GLY A 38 -9.95 -4.30 7.55
CA GLY A 38 -8.73 -5.08 7.39
C GLY A 38 -7.43 -4.37 7.80
N ILE A 39 -7.43 -3.09 8.20
CA ILE A 39 -6.25 -2.46 8.81
C ILE A 39 -6.10 -2.83 10.30
N ALA A 40 -7.13 -3.43 10.88
CA ALA A 40 -7.03 -4.25 12.09
C ALA A 40 -6.68 -5.73 11.80
N SER A 41 -6.06 -6.03 10.64
CA SER A 41 -5.68 -7.39 10.24
C SER A 41 -4.24 -7.73 10.66
N PRO A 42 -3.95 -8.98 11.07
CA PRO A 42 -2.60 -9.45 11.40
C PRO A 42 -1.46 -9.20 10.38
N PRO A 43 -1.65 -9.06 9.05
CA PRO A 43 -0.59 -8.83 8.07
C PRO A 43 0.22 -7.55 8.29
N LEU A 44 -0.45 -6.43 8.55
CA LEU A 44 0.24 -5.15 8.81
C LEU A 44 0.90 -5.13 10.18
N PHE A 45 0.30 -5.83 11.15
CA PHE A 45 0.93 -6.05 12.45
C PHE A 45 2.25 -6.80 12.31
N SER A 46 2.37 -7.74 11.36
CA SER A 46 3.63 -8.41 11.06
C SER A 46 4.73 -7.43 10.65
N PHE A 47 4.42 -6.40 9.85
CA PHE A 47 5.40 -5.37 9.48
C PHE A 47 5.82 -4.50 10.67
N LEU A 48 4.89 -4.18 11.58
CA LEU A 48 5.21 -3.43 12.81
C LEU A 48 6.11 -4.22 13.76
N LEU A 49 6.03 -5.55 13.72
CA LEU A 49 6.84 -6.45 14.55
C LEU A 49 8.22 -6.76 13.97
N LEU A 50 8.53 -6.33 12.74
CA LEU A 50 9.82 -6.64 12.11
C LEU A 50 11.02 -6.10 12.90
N LEU A 51 10.87 -4.91 13.49
CA LEU A 51 11.97 -4.26 14.20
C LEU A 51 11.84 -4.47 15.72
N PRO A 52 12.81 -5.14 16.38
CA PRO A 52 12.76 -5.38 17.81
C PRO A 52 12.73 -4.10 18.65
N GLN A 53 12.04 -4.15 19.78
CA GLN A 53 11.90 -3.03 20.74
C GLN A 53 13.22 -2.34 21.12
N PRO A 54 14.37 -3.02 21.30
CA PRO A 54 15.63 -2.35 21.67
C PRO A 54 16.15 -1.35 20.63
N LEU A 55 15.70 -1.46 19.38
CA LEU A 55 16.06 -0.58 18.28
C LEU A 55 15.05 0.55 18.08
N HIS A 56 13.97 0.60 18.86
CA HIS A 56 12.99 1.68 18.79
C HIS A 56 13.65 2.96 19.30
N SER A 57 13.54 4.03 18.51
CA SER A 57 14.03 5.36 18.89
C SER A 57 13.02 6.12 19.76
N ALA A 58 11.75 5.72 19.76
CA ALA A 58 10.71 6.25 20.63
C ALA A 58 10.73 5.54 21.99
N THR A 59 10.73 6.32 23.07
CA THR A 59 10.75 5.83 24.45
C THR A 59 9.38 5.87 25.14
N ASP A 60 8.39 6.55 24.57
CA ASP A 60 7.06 6.72 25.15
C ASP A 60 5.98 6.06 24.27
N PRO A 61 5.20 5.10 24.80
CA PRO A 61 4.05 4.52 24.09
C PRO A 61 2.89 5.51 23.84
N GLY A 62 2.91 6.70 24.44
CA GLY A 62 1.90 7.76 24.24
C GLY A 62 2.19 8.75 23.10
N ASP A 63 3.23 8.50 22.28
CA ASP A 63 3.61 9.41 21.19
C ASP A 63 2.53 9.43 20.09
N GLU A 64 1.73 10.50 20.03
CA GLU A 64 0.55 10.70 19.17
C GLU A 64 0.86 10.66 17.65
N GLY A 65 2.13 10.53 17.26
CA GLY A 65 2.55 10.55 15.86
C GLY A 65 2.05 9.37 15.02
N TYR A 66 1.76 8.20 15.61
CA TYR A 66 1.29 7.04 14.85
C TYR A 66 -0.13 7.23 14.31
N GLU A 67 -1.06 7.77 15.12
CA GLU A 67 -2.42 8.03 14.66
C GLU A 67 -2.46 9.08 13.55
N GLN A 68 -1.68 10.16 13.70
CA GLN A 68 -1.56 11.18 12.66
C GLN A 68 -0.99 10.61 11.35
N TYR A 69 0.00 9.71 11.44
CA TYR A 69 0.53 9.01 10.28
C TYR A 69 -0.52 8.14 9.59
N VAL A 70 -1.31 7.38 10.36
CA VAL A 70 -2.39 6.54 9.80
C VAL A 70 -3.45 7.40 9.10
N GLN A 71 -3.83 8.53 9.68
CA GLN A 71 -4.79 9.46 9.07
C GLN A 71 -4.26 10.08 7.77
N ASP A 72 -2.99 10.49 7.74
CA ASP A 72 -2.38 11.03 6.51
C ASP A 72 -2.22 9.95 5.43
N ALA A 73 -1.84 8.73 5.82
CA ALA A 73 -1.74 7.59 4.90
C ALA A 73 -3.10 7.24 4.27
N ASP A 74 -4.19 7.19 5.06
CA ASP A 74 -5.54 6.99 4.52
C ASP A 74 -5.92 8.11 3.54
N ARG A 75 -5.68 9.38 3.92
CA ARG A 75 -5.93 10.52 3.02
C ARG A 75 -5.18 10.38 1.69
N GLN A 76 -3.90 10.02 1.73
CA GLN A 76 -3.09 9.80 0.51
C GLN A 76 -3.62 8.63 -0.33
N TYR A 77 -4.04 7.55 0.32
CA TYR A 77 -4.64 6.39 -0.33
C TYR A 77 -5.94 6.76 -1.05
N GLN A 78 -6.86 7.48 -0.40
CA GLN A 78 -8.12 7.93 -1.01
C GLN A 78 -7.88 8.81 -2.25
N LEU A 79 -6.86 9.67 -2.22
CA LEU A 79 -6.44 10.45 -3.40
C LEU A 79 -5.89 9.55 -4.51
N CYS A 80 -5.14 8.49 -4.17
CA CYS A 80 -4.64 7.52 -5.13
C CYS A 80 -5.81 6.77 -5.80
N VAL A 81 -6.77 6.28 -5.02
CA VAL A 81 -7.99 5.61 -5.52
C VAL A 81 -8.74 6.51 -6.50
N THR A 82 -8.95 7.78 -6.13
CA THR A 82 -9.62 8.75 -7.00
C THR A 82 -8.88 8.91 -8.34
N ARG A 83 -7.55 9.00 -8.32
CA ARG A 83 -6.71 9.10 -9.53
C ARG A 83 -6.74 7.82 -10.37
N CYS A 84 -6.81 6.67 -9.71
CA CYS A 84 -6.82 5.36 -10.34
C CYS A 84 -8.21 4.90 -10.80
N SER A 85 -9.28 5.65 -10.51
CA SER A 85 -10.66 5.35 -10.93
C SER A 85 -10.86 5.10 -12.43
N ARG A 86 -9.96 5.64 -13.26
CA ARG A 86 -9.98 5.43 -14.72
C ARG A 86 -9.41 4.07 -15.14
N HIS A 87 -8.74 3.37 -14.24
CA HIS A 87 -8.23 2.04 -14.47
C HIS A 87 -9.26 1.01 -13.99
N SER A 88 -9.66 0.11 -14.88
CA SER A 88 -10.62 -0.96 -14.59
C SER A 88 -9.94 -2.16 -13.94
N TRP A 89 -9.24 -1.93 -12.83
CA TRP A 89 -8.57 -3.00 -12.10
C TRP A 89 -9.59 -3.95 -11.46
N PRO A 90 -9.28 -5.25 -11.34
CA PRO A 90 -10.16 -6.18 -10.67
C PRO A 90 -10.24 -5.86 -9.17
N ASN A 91 -11.33 -6.31 -8.53
CA ASN A 91 -11.53 -6.10 -7.09
C ASN A 91 -10.68 -7.06 -6.23
N GLU A 92 -10.27 -8.18 -6.80
CA GLU A 92 -9.51 -9.23 -6.12
C GLU A 92 -8.47 -9.81 -7.09
N ALA A 93 -7.37 -10.33 -6.52
CA ALA A 93 -6.34 -11.00 -7.28
C ALA A 93 -6.85 -12.42 -7.57
N THR A 94 -7.27 -12.65 -8.81
CA THR A 94 -7.71 -13.98 -9.26
C THR A 94 -6.68 -14.51 -10.23
N PHE A 95 -6.00 -15.60 -9.87
CA PHE A 95 -5.27 -16.36 -10.87
C PHE A 95 -6.33 -17.07 -11.72
N PRO A 96 -6.46 -16.80 -13.03
CA PRO A 96 -7.31 -17.64 -13.85
C PRO A 96 -6.83 -19.07 -13.63
N ASP A 97 -7.75 -19.94 -13.17
CA ASP A 97 -7.49 -21.37 -13.07
C ASP A 97 -6.78 -21.77 -14.36
N LEU A 98 -5.59 -22.35 -14.17
CA LEU A 98 -4.68 -22.80 -15.22
C LEU A 98 -5.50 -23.19 -16.43
N MET A 99 -5.44 -22.37 -17.48
CA MET A 99 -6.08 -22.57 -18.76
C MET A 99 -6.06 -24.07 -19.09
N GLU A 100 -7.18 -24.75 -18.82
CA GLU A 100 -7.33 -26.17 -19.12
C GLU A 100 -7.24 -26.27 -20.64
N GLY A 101 -6.11 -26.80 -21.12
CA GLY A 101 -5.92 -27.24 -22.50
C GLY A 101 -6.26 -26.21 -23.57
N GLU A 102 -5.41 -25.19 -23.76
CA GLU A 102 -5.21 -24.69 -25.13
C GLU A 102 -4.25 -25.64 -25.85
N ASP A 103 -4.82 -26.76 -26.26
CA ASP A 103 -4.29 -27.71 -27.22
C ASP A 103 -4.28 -27.05 -28.61
N SER A 104 -3.51 -25.98 -28.79
CA SER A 104 -3.23 -25.44 -30.12
C SER A 104 -1.86 -25.91 -30.59
N HIS A 105 -1.87 -27.12 -31.14
CA HIS A 105 -0.83 -27.61 -32.02
C HIS A 105 -0.55 -26.60 -33.13
N SER A 106 0.57 -25.90 -33.04
CA SER A 106 1.32 -25.47 -34.22
C SER A 106 2.79 -25.64 -33.94
N SER A 107 3.32 -26.74 -34.47
CA SER A 107 4.74 -27.06 -34.50
C SER A 107 5.45 -26.05 -35.39
N ASP A 108 6.34 -25.22 -34.83
CA ASP A 108 7.51 -24.77 -35.57
C ASP A 108 8.69 -24.49 -34.62
N SER A 109 9.88 -24.77 -35.12
CA SER A 109 11.01 -25.30 -34.38
C SER A 109 11.80 -24.25 -33.59
N ARG A 110 12.06 -24.51 -32.30
CA ARG A 110 13.23 -23.98 -31.59
C ARG A 110 13.81 -25.04 -30.65
N PRO A 111 15.14 -25.21 -30.60
CA PRO A 111 15.76 -26.26 -29.80
C PRO A 111 15.64 -25.91 -28.31
N GLU A 112 14.91 -26.77 -27.61
CA GLU A 112 15.26 -27.37 -26.31
C GLU A 112 16.56 -26.80 -25.70
N ALA A 113 16.45 -25.71 -24.94
CA ALA A 113 17.49 -25.31 -23.99
C ALA A 113 16.83 -25.28 -22.61
N ASP A 114 17.16 -26.32 -21.84
CA ASP A 114 17.06 -26.42 -20.39
C ASP A 114 15.64 -26.28 -19.82
N HIS A 115 14.80 -27.27 -20.16
CA HIS A 115 13.59 -27.59 -19.43
C HIS A 115 13.95 -28.28 -18.10
N ASP A 116 14.16 -27.49 -17.04
CA ASP A 116 13.90 -28.00 -15.69
C ASP A 116 12.42 -28.38 -15.63
N GLY A 117 12.18 -29.69 -15.50
CA GLY A 117 10.89 -30.36 -15.70
C GLY A 117 9.80 -30.05 -14.68
N ASN A 118 9.35 -28.80 -14.64
CA ASN A 118 8.09 -28.43 -13.99
C ASN A 118 7.38 -27.40 -14.88
N GLY A 119 6.30 -27.81 -15.54
CA GLY A 119 5.46 -26.95 -16.39
C GLY A 119 4.74 -25.80 -15.64
N ALA A 120 5.18 -25.44 -14.45
CA ALA A 120 4.77 -24.22 -13.78
C ALA A 120 5.54 -23.05 -14.39
N ARG A 121 4.83 -22.11 -15.02
CA ARG A 121 5.39 -20.80 -15.33
C ARG A 121 6.02 -20.22 -14.07
N ASN A 122 7.35 -20.09 -14.04
CA ASN A 122 8.07 -19.46 -12.94
C ASN A 122 7.48 -18.06 -12.68
N PHE A 123 7.29 -17.72 -11.41
CA PHE A 123 6.81 -16.40 -11.02
C PHE A 123 7.78 -15.32 -11.51
N TYR A 124 7.24 -14.26 -12.14
CA TYR A 124 8.02 -13.17 -12.69
C TYR A 124 7.52 -11.82 -12.18
N GLU A 125 8.21 -11.29 -11.18
CA GLU A 125 7.96 -9.97 -10.57
C GLU A 125 8.26 -8.78 -11.51
N GLY A 126 9.00 -9.03 -12.59
CA GLY A 126 9.47 -7.99 -13.50
C GLY A 126 10.77 -7.30 -13.06
N PRO A 127 11.45 -6.61 -13.99
CA PRO A 127 12.79 -6.05 -13.74
C PRO A 127 12.79 -4.90 -12.73
N PHE A 128 11.67 -4.17 -12.64
CA PHE A 128 11.54 -3.03 -11.74
C PHE A 128 11.42 -3.47 -10.28
N LEU A 129 10.50 -4.40 -9.96
CA LEU A 129 10.36 -4.92 -8.60
C LEU A 129 11.60 -5.70 -8.17
N ARG A 130 12.19 -6.48 -9.09
CA ARG A 130 13.49 -7.14 -8.86
C ARG A 130 14.57 -6.16 -8.43
N MET A 131 14.72 -5.08 -9.19
CA MET A 131 15.70 -4.03 -8.90
C MET A 131 15.38 -3.37 -7.56
N LEU A 132 14.10 -3.09 -7.28
CA LEU A 132 13.66 -2.48 -6.03
C LEU A 132 14.02 -3.36 -4.82
N PHE A 133 13.71 -4.66 -4.84
CA PHE A 133 14.05 -5.58 -3.76
C PHE A 133 15.56 -5.80 -3.60
N THR A 134 16.29 -5.93 -4.71
CA THR A 134 17.76 -6.02 -4.71
C THR A 134 18.39 -4.81 -4.01
N ARG A 135 17.79 -3.63 -4.17
CA ARG A 135 18.22 -2.41 -3.48
C ARG A 135 17.77 -2.41 -2.02
N LEU A 136 16.52 -2.75 -1.73
CA LEU A 136 15.98 -2.75 -0.37
C LEU A 136 16.77 -3.64 0.60
N VAL A 137 17.21 -4.84 0.19
CA VAL A 137 18.08 -5.69 1.03
C VAL A 137 19.35 -4.96 1.47
N ARG A 138 19.82 -3.99 0.67
CA ARG A 138 21.05 -3.23 0.93
C ARG A 138 20.81 -1.92 1.68
N LEU A 139 19.60 -1.64 2.17
CA LEU A 139 19.27 -0.44 2.94
C LEU A 139 20.34 -0.06 3.99
N PRO A 140 20.91 -0.98 4.81
CA PRO A 140 21.92 -0.61 5.81
C PRO A 140 23.23 -0.06 5.24
N TYR A 141 23.53 -0.36 3.97
CA TYR A 141 24.79 -0.02 3.31
C TYR A 141 24.65 1.05 2.23
N GLN A 142 23.46 1.63 2.10
CA GLN A 142 23.14 2.64 1.10
C GLN A 142 23.09 4.04 1.70
N PRO A 143 23.37 5.09 0.90
CA PRO A 143 23.18 6.47 1.34
C PRO A 143 21.73 6.74 1.74
N TYR A 144 21.54 7.59 2.74
CA TYR A 144 20.23 7.90 3.30
C TYR A 144 19.25 8.43 2.25
N GLU A 145 19.71 9.28 1.32
CA GLU A 145 18.89 9.86 0.26
C GLU A 145 18.36 8.79 -0.71
N ILE A 146 19.16 7.74 -0.95
CA ILE A 146 18.74 6.60 -1.78
C ILE A 146 17.69 5.78 -1.02
N ASN A 147 17.90 5.56 0.27
CA ASN A 147 16.94 4.85 1.11
C ASN A 147 15.59 5.59 1.14
N LEU A 148 15.60 6.92 1.25
CA LEU A 148 14.38 7.73 1.18
C LEU A 148 13.65 7.59 -0.16
N GLN A 149 14.38 7.53 -1.27
CA GLN A 149 13.76 7.32 -2.58
C GLN A 149 13.17 5.92 -2.70
N LEU A 150 13.89 4.90 -2.24
CA LEU A 150 13.42 3.51 -2.26
C LEU A 150 12.16 3.33 -1.41
N THR A 151 12.15 3.86 -0.18
CA THR A 151 10.98 3.82 0.69
C THR A 151 9.82 4.57 0.06
N SER A 152 10.05 5.74 -0.53
CA SER A 152 9.01 6.49 -1.24
C SER A 152 8.42 5.71 -2.42
N LEU A 153 9.25 5.01 -3.20
CA LEU A 153 8.78 4.16 -4.31
C LEU A 153 7.92 3.00 -3.78
N VAL A 154 8.39 2.29 -2.75
CA VAL A 154 7.64 1.19 -2.11
C VAL A 154 6.31 1.70 -1.57
N SER A 155 6.30 2.81 -0.83
CA SER A 155 5.08 3.41 -0.29
C SER A 155 4.09 3.77 -1.40
N ARG A 156 4.55 4.33 -2.52
CA ARG A 156 3.68 4.65 -3.65
C ARG A 156 3.11 3.40 -4.32
N LEU A 157 3.90 2.35 -4.49
CA LEU A 157 3.43 1.08 -5.05
C LEU A 157 2.40 0.42 -4.13
N ALA A 158 2.65 0.44 -2.83
CA ALA A 158 1.75 -0.05 -1.78
C ALA A 158 0.47 0.78 -1.60
N MET A 159 0.37 1.96 -2.23
CA MET A 159 -0.85 2.77 -2.25
C MET A 159 -1.68 2.56 -3.52
N LEU A 160 -1.15 1.91 -4.55
CA LEU A 160 -1.91 1.67 -5.78
C LEU A 160 -3.00 0.65 -5.49
N PRO A 161 -4.30 0.94 -5.70
CA PRO A 161 -5.41 0.00 -5.46
C PRO A 161 -5.45 -1.20 -6.45
N HIS A 162 -4.30 -1.82 -6.75
CA HIS A 162 -4.14 -2.91 -7.68
C HIS A 162 -4.01 -4.23 -6.90
N PRO A 163 -4.98 -5.15 -7.00
CA PRO A 163 -5.09 -6.28 -6.08
C PRO A 163 -3.87 -7.21 -6.10
N TYR A 164 -3.35 -7.56 -7.29
CA TYR A 164 -2.16 -8.44 -7.39
C TYR A 164 -0.90 -7.80 -6.81
N LEU A 165 -0.78 -6.47 -6.91
CA LEU A 165 0.41 -5.76 -6.44
C LEU A 165 0.35 -5.62 -4.92
N HIS A 166 -0.84 -5.28 -4.41
CA HIS A 166 -1.11 -5.26 -2.97
C HIS A 166 -0.89 -6.62 -2.33
N GLU A 167 -1.41 -7.71 -2.91
CA GLU A 167 -1.20 -9.03 -2.37
C GLU A 167 0.30 -9.38 -2.35
N TYR A 168 1.01 -9.15 -3.45
CA TYR A 168 2.44 -9.45 -3.53
C TYR A 168 3.31 -8.60 -2.58
N LEU A 169 2.96 -7.34 -2.34
CA LEU A 169 3.74 -6.44 -1.47
C LEU A 169 3.35 -6.53 0.01
N LEU A 170 2.06 -6.70 0.31
CA LEU A 170 1.51 -6.46 1.65
C LEU A 170 0.99 -7.72 2.35
N ASN A 171 0.90 -8.87 1.67
CA ASN A 171 0.53 -10.13 2.29
C ASN A 171 1.79 -10.93 2.71
N PRO A 172 2.17 -10.95 4.00
CA PRO A 172 3.34 -11.69 4.47
C PRO A 172 3.12 -13.21 4.48
N PHE A 173 1.87 -13.66 4.34
CA PHE A 173 1.49 -15.08 4.34
C PHE A 173 1.24 -15.62 2.92
N LEU A 174 1.59 -14.85 1.89
CA LEU A 174 1.45 -15.28 0.51
C LEU A 174 2.33 -16.51 0.26
N PRO A 175 1.78 -17.66 -0.16
CA PRO A 175 2.58 -18.79 -0.58
C PRO A 175 3.35 -18.40 -1.85
N VAL A 176 4.69 -18.35 -1.74
CA VAL A 176 5.58 -18.02 -2.85
C VAL A 176 6.42 -19.22 -3.27
N LEU A 177 6.85 -19.22 -4.52
CA LEU A 177 7.83 -20.18 -4.99
C LEU A 177 9.16 -20.00 -4.24
N PRO A 178 9.97 -21.07 -4.12
CA PRO A 178 11.34 -20.96 -3.63
C PRO A 178 12.09 -19.85 -4.37
N ASP A 179 12.95 -19.12 -3.66
CA ASP A 179 13.78 -18.02 -4.18
C ASP A 179 13.02 -16.77 -4.66
N THR A 180 11.69 -16.69 -4.44
CA THR A 180 10.93 -15.46 -4.71
C THR A 180 11.15 -14.44 -3.60
N ASN A 181 11.59 -13.23 -3.98
CA ASN A 181 11.67 -12.13 -3.03
C ASN A 181 10.28 -11.56 -2.78
N THR A 182 9.92 -11.35 -1.52
CA THR A 182 8.73 -10.57 -1.12
C THR A 182 9.18 -9.32 -0.40
N LEU A 183 8.32 -8.30 -0.34
CA LEU A 183 8.63 -7.10 0.44
C LEU A 183 8.84 -7.46 1.91
N PHE A 184 7.97 -8.31 2.47
CA PHE A 184 8.09 -8.76 3.86
C PHE A 184 9.42 -9.48 4.12
N GLY A 185 9.75 -10.50 3.34
CA GLY A 185 11.02 -11.24 3.50
C GLY A 185 12.25 -10.36 3.27
N THR A 186 12.17 -9.42 2.34
CA THR A 186 13.24 -8.43 2.11
C THR A 186 13.46 -7.55 3.34
N LEU A 187 12.38 -7.03 3.94
CA LEU A 187 12.46 -6.18 5.14
C LEU A 187 12.88 -6.99 6.37
N GLU A 188 12.49 -8.26 6.46
CA GLU A 188 12.95 -9.18 7.51
C GLU A 188 14.47 -9.36 7.47
N LEU A 189 15.06 -9.59 6.30
CA LEU A 189 16.52 -9.66 6.14
C LEU A 189 17.21 -8.36 6.58
N VAL A 190 16.66 -7.20 6.19
CA VAL A 190 17.18 -5.90 6.61
C VAL A 190 17.08 -5.73 8.12
N ALA A 191 15.95 -6.08 8.72
CA ALA A 191 15.76 -5.98 10.16
C ALA A 191 16.73 -6.89 10.92
N ALA A 192 16.91 -8.13 10.48
CA ALA A 192 17.88 -9.06 11.04
C ALA A 192 19.31 -8.48 11.03
N GLU A 193 19.71 -7.88 9.91
CA GLU A 193 21.03 -7.23 9.78
C GLU A 193 21.18 -6.02 10.70
N LEU A 194 20.14 -5.19 10.84
CA LEU A 194 20.18 -4.04 11.74
C LEU A 194 20.25 -4.46 13.21
N VAL A 195 19.57 -5.53 13.59
CA VAL A 195 19.59 -6.10 14.95
C VAL A 195 20.96 -6.61 15.34
N THR A 196 21.72 -7.16 14.40
CA THR A 196 23.08 -7.64 14.66
C THR A 196 24.10 -6.49 14.67
N GLN A 197 23.97 -5.53 13.75
CA GLN A 197 24.97 -4.46 13.59
C GLN A 197 24.82 -3.28 14.55
N ILE A 198 23.60 -2.78 14.78
CA ILE A 198 23.39 -1.55 15.55
C ILE A 198 23.97 -1.64 16.97
N PRO A 199 23.79 -2.75 17.72
CA PRO A 199 24.35 -2.86 19.07
C PRO A 199 25.89 -2.81 19.13
N LEU A 200 26.59 -3.04 18.01
CA LEU A 200 28.06 -2.95 17.94
C LEU A 200 28.53 -1.48 17.94
N LEU A 201 27.64 -0.53 17.65
CA LEU A 201 27.95 0.89 17.67
C LEU A 201 27.97 1.41 19.12
N LYS A 202 29.02 2.17 19.46
CA LYS A 202 29.11 2.82 20.78
C LYS A 202 27.97 3.82 20.94
N SER A 203 27.29 3.77 22.09
CA SER A 203 26.18 4.67 22.42
C SER A 203 25.06 4.71 21.37
N TYR A 204 24.77 3.58 20.70
CA TYR A 204 23.79 3.52 19.61
C TYR A 204 22.41 4.06 20.01
N LYS A 205 21.95 3.86 21.25
CA LYS A 205 20.67 4.41 21.74
C LYS A 205 20.62 5.93 21.69
N GLN A 206 21.71 6.58 22.07
CA GLN A 206 21.83 8.04 21.98
C GLN A 206 21.87 8.50 20.53
N ALA A 207 22.59 7.76 19.66
CA ALA A 207 22.63 8.04 18.23
C ALA A 207 21.25 7.91 17.56
N LEU A 208 20.46 6.90 17.93
CA LEU A 208 19.08 6.71 17.48
C LEU A 208 18.19 7.88 17.93
N TYR A 209 18.26 8.26 19.20
CA TYR A 209 17.50 9.39 19.75
C TYR A 209 17.85 10.71 19.07
N SER A 210 19.14 11.05 18.98
CA SER A 210 19.59 12.30 18.32
C SER A 210 19.25 12.32 16.83
N THR A 211 19.23 11.17 16.16
CA THR A 211 18.82 11.09 14.75
C THR A 211 17.32 11.30 14.60
N ARG A 212 16.48 10.69 15.45
CA ARG A 212 15.04 10.98 15.49
C ARG A 212 14.78 12.48 15.66
N GLN A 213 15.46 13.12 16.61
CA GLN A 213 15.27 14.56 16.83
C GLN A 213 15.67 15.39 15.63
N ARG A 214 16.82 15.14 14.99
CA ARG A 214 17.18 15.87 13.77
C ARG A 214 16.17 15.68 12.62
N LEU A 215 15.59 14.49 12.49
CA LEU A 215 14.62 14.20 11.43
C LEU A 215 13.23 14.79 11.71
N LEU A 216 12.82 14.89 12.97
CA LEU A 216 11.50 15.38 13.36
C LEU A 216 11.49 16.87 13.74
N GLU A 217 12.51 17.33 14.47
CA GLU A 217 12.65 18.73 14.93
C GLU A 217 13.31 19.62 13.87
N GLY A 218 14.04 19.06 12.91
CA GLY A 218 14.65 19.81 11.78
C GLY A 218 13.66 20.42 10.78
N ILE A 219 12.35 20.31 11.03
CA ILE A 219 11.29 21.00 10.28
C ILE A 219 10.92 22.34 10.94
N CYS A 220 11.38 22.60 12.17
CA CYS A 220 11.20 23.88 12.84
C CYS A 220 12.53 24.65 12.84
N ASP A 221 12.80 25.39 11.77
CA ASP A 221 13.85 26.42 11.78
C ASP A 221 13.49 27.47 12.85
N PRO A 222 14.35 27.74 13.84
CA PRO A 222 14.22 28.93 14.65
C PRO A 222 14.72 30.14 13.82
N GLN A 223 13.85 31.14 13.65
CA GLN A 223 14.19 32.50 13.21
C GLN A 223 15.13 33.19 14.19
#